data_AF-A0A6I8W484-F1
#
_entry.id   AF-A0A6I8W484-F1
#
_cell.length_a   1.000
_cell.length_b   1.000
_cell.length_c   1.000
_cell.angle_alpha   90.00
_cell.angle_beta   90.00
_cell.angle_gamma   90.00
#
_symmetry.space_group_name_H-M   'P 1'
#
loop_
_entity.id
_entity.type
_entity.pdbx_description
1 polymer ?
#
loop_
_entity_poly.entity_id
_entity_poly.type
_entity_poly.pdbx_seq_one_letter_code
_entity_poly.pdbx_strand_id
1 'polypeptide(L)'
;MTGDGRIHSFTVAAHTQQGEREQQQRQPTNQSSKMNILSLVFLLFIAGCALAKNISIDQHGQRVYRDQVEDDKCHYHCTERDPSVCATNGQCLLKFESRCSMAAYNCRNPQKPFSIVEDHRCTKDWEPRCLESDLREFGL
;
A
#
# COMPACT_ATOMS: atom_id res chain seq x y z
N MET A 1 31.27 -48.42 5.80
CA MET A 1 31.01 -47.47 4.70
C MET A 1 29.53 -47.12 4.74
N THR A 2 29.21 -45.92 5.24
CA THR A 2 27.91 -45.23 5.28
C THR A 2 28.19 -44.00 6.15
N GLY A 3 28.03 -42.73 5.79
CA GLY A 3 27.33 -42.03 4.73
C GLY A 3 26.83 -40.74 5.37
N ASP A 4 27.71 -39.73 5.48
CA ASP A 4 27.47 -38.46 6.19
C ASP A 4 26.51 -37.57 5.36
N GLY A 5 25.32 -37.29 5.89
CA GLY A 5 24.23 -36.60 5.22
C GLY A 5 23.93 -35.26 5.88
N ARG A 6 24.73 -34.24 5.58
CA ARG A 6 24.56 -32.85 6.04
C ARG A 6 23.50 -32.14 5.19
N ILE A 7 22.34 -31.83 5.77
CA ILE A 7 21.29 -31.04 5.10
C ILE A 7 21.71 -29.56 5.10
N HIS A 8 21.93 -28.99 3.91
CA HIS A 8 22.08 -27.57 3.70
C HIS A 8 20.69 -26.90 3.63
N SER A 9 20.38 -26.05 4.59
CA SER A 9 19.26 -25.09 4.47
C SER A 9 19.71 -23.93 3.58
N PHE A 10 18.97 -23.66 2.50
CA PHE A 10 19.12 -22.44 1.72
C PHE A 10 18.12 -21.40 2.21
N THR A 11 18.61 -20.48 3.04
CA THR A 11 17.91 -19.25 3.41
C THR A 11 18.16 -18.20 2.34
N VAL A 12 17.13 -17.77 1.60
CA VAL A 12 17.21 -16.56 0.78
C VAL A 12 16.74 -15.40 1.64
N ALA A 13 17.69 -14.71 2.26
CA ALA A 13 17.48 -13.44 2.94
C ALA A 13 17.75 -12.31 1.93
N ALA A 14 16.73 -11.56 1.54
CA ALA A 14 16.90 -10.31 0.81
C ALA A 14 17.01 -9.17 1.83
N HIS A 15 18.25 -8.85 2.21
CA HIS A 15 18.61 -7.64 2.96
C HIS A 15 18.84 -6.49 1.99
N THR A 16 18.20 -5.34 2.22
CA THR A 16 18.90 -4.05 2.07
C THR A 16 18.37 -3.06 3.11
N GLN A 17 19.21 -2.85 4.14
CA GLN A 17 19.18 -1.77 5.14
C GLN A 17 19.54 -0.44 4.44
N GLN A 18 19.48 0.79 4.96
CA GLN A 18 19.49 1.41 6.29
C GLN A 18 19.21 2.92 5.96
N GLY A 19 18.46 3.72 6.71
CA GLY A 19 18.63 3.98 8.14
C GLY A 19 19.81 4.96 8.36
N GLU A 20 19.50 6.25 8.51
CA GLU A 20 20.38 7.41 8.66
C GLU A 20 21.47 7.30 9.74
N ARG A 21 22.69 7.80 9.47
CA ARG A 21 23.28 9.00 10.11
C ARG A 21 24.80 9.10 9.92
N GLU A 22 25.23 10.36 9.71
CA GLU A 22 26.54 10.94 10.03
C GLU A 22 27.75 10.52 9.17
N GLN A 23 27.86 11.15 7.99
CA GLN A 23 29.18 11.55 7.49
C GLN A 23 29.41 13.04 7.75
N GLN A 24 30.17 13.28 8.82
CA GLN A 24 30.79 14.55 9.11
C GLN A 24 32.02 14.72 8.20
N GLN A 25 31.92 15.61 7.21
CA GLN A 25 33.09 16.14 6.49
C GLN A 25 33.05 17.67 6.55
N ARG A 26 34.18 18.20 7.04
CA ARG A 26 34.43 19.57 7.48
C ARG A 26 34.00 20.67 6.51
N GLN A 27 33.50 21.73 7.11
CA GLN A 27 33.54 23.10 6.63
C GLN A 27 35.00 23.55 6.38
N PRO A 28 35.37 23.98 5.16
CA PRO A 28 36.50 24.88 4.98
C PRO A 28 36.04 26.32 5.18
N THR A 29 36.92 27.04 5.83
CA THR A 29 36.89 28.44 6.25
C THR A 29 36.56 29.42 5.12
N ASN A 30 35.97 30.55 5.54
CA ASN A 30 35.90 31.82 4.83
C ASN A 30 37.09 32.04 3.87
N GLN A 31 36.82 32.08 2.58
CA GLN A 31 37.72 32.71 1.63
C GLN A 31 36.88 33.34 0.52
N SER A 32 36.81 34.68 0.55
CA SER A 32 36.31 35.49 -0.55
C SER A 32 37.02 35.06 -1.83
N SER A 33 36.32 34.28 -2.65
CA SER A 33 36.84 33.76 -3.90
C SER A 33 35.85 34.10 -4.97
N LYS A 34 36.32 34.91 -5.92
CA LYS A 34 35.55 35.47 -7.04
C LYS A 34 34.71 34.38 -7.68
N MET A 35 33.40 34.54 -7.60
CA MET A 35 32.41 33.61 -8.11
C MET A 35 32.65 33.35 -9.60
N ASN A 36 33.10 32.14 -9.96
CA ASN A 36 33.32 31.78 -11.36
C ASN A 36 31.97 31.47 -12.00
N ILE A 37 31.56 32.30 -12.95
CA ILE A 37 30.24 32.27 -13.62
C ILE A 37 29.94 30.90 -14.24
N LEU A 38 30.95 30.11 -14.63
CA LEU A 38 30.78 28.74 -15.09
C LEU A 38 30.18 27.79 -14.05
N SER A 39 30.44 28.01 -12.75
CA SER A 39 29.90 27.17 -11.68
C SER A 39 28.41 27.42 -11.43
N LEU A 40 27.94 28.66 -11.64
CA LEU A 40 26.52 29.01 -11.56
C LEU A 40 25.71 28.39 -12.70
N VAL A 41 26.29 28.30 -13.90
CA VAL A 41 25.65 27.63 -15.06
C VAL A 41 25.49 26.13 -14.80
N PHE A 42 26.51 25.48 -14.23
CA PHE A 42 26.42 24.06 -13.86
C PHE A 42 25.33 23.79 -12.80
N LEU A 43 25.17 24.68 -11.81
CA LEU A 43 24.11 24.56 -10.81
C LEU A 43 22.70 24.74 -11.41
N LEU A 44 22.54 25.62 -12.40
CA LEU A 44 21.28 25.80 -13.12
C LEU A 44 20.93 24.59 -14.00
N PHE A 45 21.93 23.94 -14.60
CA PHE A 45 21.70 22.72 -15.41
C PHE A 45 21.21 21.53 -14.58
N ILE A 46 21.71 21.33 -13.36
CA ILE A 46 21.27 20.23 -12.50
C ILE A 46 19.85 20.46 -11.95
N ALA A 47 19.45 21.72 -11.73
CA ALA A 47 18.10 22.06 -11.26
C ALA A 47 17.00 21.82 -12.31
N GLY A 48 17.33 21.74 -13.61
CA GLY A 48 16.37 21.58 -14.70
C GLY A 48 15.79 20.16 -14.87
N CYS A 49 16.43 19.12 -14.31
CA CYS A 49 16.04 17.73 -14.57
C CYS A 49 15.07 17.12 -13.53
N ALA A 50 14.69 17.84 -12.47
CA ALA A 50 13.95 17.27 -11.35
C ALA A 50 12.41 17.37 -11.45
N LEU A 51 11.85 17.81 -12.59
CA LEU A 51 10.41 18.05 -12.76
C LEU A 51 9.72 17.02 -13.67
N ALA A 52 9.99 15.73 -13.48
CA ALA A 52 9.22 14.66 -14.11
C ALA A 52 8.63 13.74 -13.04
N LYS A 53 7.53 14.17 -12.41
CA LYS A 53 6.82 13.36 -11.41
C LYS A 53 5.67 12.58 -12.08
N ASN A 54 5.86 11.26 -12.17
CA ASN A 54 4.83 10.20 -12.22
C ASN A 54 3.76 10.24 -13.33
N ILE A 55 4.18 10.32 -14.60
CA ILE A 55 3.31 9.98 -15.75
C ILE A 55 3.46 8.49 -16.07
N SER A 56 2.36 7.75 -16.10
CA SER A 56 2.26 6.42 -16.69
C SER A 56 1.47 6.47 -17.99
N ILE A 57 1.74 5.55 -18.91
CA ILE A 57 0.99 5.40 -20.17
C ILE A 57 0.15 4.14 -20.07
N ASP A 58 -1.15 4.23 -20.32
CA ASP A 58 -2.03 3.06 -20.33
C ASP A 58 -1.91 2.23 -21.61
N GLN A 59 -2.60 1.10 -21.67
CA GLN A 59 -2.61 0.18 -22.82
C GLN A 59 -3.20 0.77 -24.12
N HIS A 60 -3.82 1.95 -24.06
CA HIS A 60 -4.35 2.68 -25.21
C HIS A 60 -3.47 3.89 -25.60
N GLY A 61 -2.30 4.04 -24.95
CA GLY A 61 -1.37 5.13 -25.24
C GLY A 61 -1.73 6.46 -24.58
N GLN A 62 -2.71 6.47 -23.66
CA GLN A 62 -3.11 7.69 -22.97
C GLN A 62 -2.20 7.95 -21.76
N ARG A 63 -1.76 9.19 -21.61
CA ARG A 63 -0.99 9.64 -20.44
C ARG A 63 -1.95 9.74 -19.25
N VAL A 64 -1.74 8.90 -18.25
CA VAL A 64 -2.50 8.89 -16.99
C VAL A 64 -1.56 9.20 -15.84
N TYR A 65 -1.93 10.20 -15.02
CA TYR A 65 -1.25 10.49 -13.77
C TYR A 65 -1.51 9.34 -12.81
N ARG A 66 -0.45 8.69 -12.34
CA ARG A 66 -0.54 7.49 -11.49
C ARG A 66 -1.23 7.76 -10.15
N ASP A 67 -1.38 9.03 -9.77
CA ASP A 67 -2.00 9.50 -8.53
C ASP A 67 -3.53 9.67 -8.63
N GLN A 68 -4.11 9.61 -9.85
CA GLN A 68 -5.55 9.82 -10.08
C GLN A 68 -6.31 8.54 -10.44
N VAL A 69 -5.63 7.38 -10.41
CA VAL A 69 -6.21 6.11 -10.81
C VAL A 69 -6.38 5.27 -9.56
N GLU A 70 -7.59 5.32 -8.98
CA GLU A 70 -8.30 4.26 -8.23
C GLU A 70 -8.82 4.58 -6.81
N ASP A 71 -8.22 5.50 -6.04
CA ASP A 71 -8.67 5.70 -4.63
C ASP A 71 -10.07 6.37 -4.53
N ASP A 72 -10.34 7.35 -5.39
CA ASP A 72 -11.60 8.10 -5.37
C ASP A 72 -12.82 7.30 -5.85
N LYS A 73 -12.63 6.18 -6.56
CA LYS A 73 -13.73 5.41 -7.15
C LYS A 73 -14.55 4.62 -6.12
N CYS A 74 -13.95 4.33 -4.96
CA CYS A 74 -14.58 3.55 -3.90
C CYS A 74 -14.99 4.42 -2.70
N HIS A 75 -15.05 5.75 -2.85
CA HIS A 75 -15.62 6.65 -1.85
C HIS A 75 -17.16 6.59 -1.89
N TYR A 76 -17.73 5.62 -1.19
CA TYR A 76 -19.18 5.52 -1.01
C TYR A 76 -19.63 6.41 0.16
N HIS A 77 -20.65 7.23 -0.07
CA HIS A 77 -21.36 7.94 0.99
C HIS A 77 -22.51 7.07 1.50
N CYS A 78 -22.25 6.31 2.56
CA CYS A 78 -23.25 5.43 3.16
C CYS A 78 -24.16 6.20 4.13
N THR A 79 -25.46 5.94 4.06
CA THR A 79 -26.42 6.56 4.99
C THR A 79 -26.51 5.72 6.27
N GLU A 80 -26.68 6.36 7.43
CA GLU A 80 -26.83 5.66 8.71
C GLU A 80 -28.13 4.84 8.81
N ARG A 81 -29.06 5.00 7.87
CA ARG A 81 -30.36 4.29 7.86
C ARG A 81 -30.30 2.91 7.22
N ASP A 82 -29.21 2.59 6.54
CA ASP A 82 -29.08 1.31 5.88
C ASP A 82 -28.90 0.17 6.90
N PRO A 83 -29.67 -0.93 6.80
CA PRO A 83 -29.60 -2.01 7.77
C PRO A 83 -28.28 -2.77 7.65
N SER A 84 -27.76 -3.21 8.81
CA SER A 84 -26.60 -4.10 8.87
C SER A 84 -26.85 -5.40 8.12
N VAL A 85 -25.80 -5.98 7.53
CA VAL A 85 -25.87 -7.26 6.83
C VAL A 85 -24.81 -8.22 7.30
N CYS A 86 -25.17 -9.50 7.37
CA CYS A 86 -24.19 -10.57 7.51
C CYS A 86 -23.62 -10.97 6.16
N ALA A 87 -22.30 -11.13 6.07
CA ALA A 87 -21.63 -11.52 4.84
C ALA A 87 -20.47 -12.49 5.08
N THR A 88 -20.11 -13.25 4.05
CA THR A 88 -18.95 -14.15 4.06
C THR A 88 -18.04 -13.95 2.85
N ASN A 89 -16.74 -14.09 3.06
CA ASN A 89 -15.72 -14.18 2.02
C ASN A 89 -15.28 -15.64 1.76
N GLY A 90 -15.99 -16.62 2.32
CA GLY A 90 -15.66 -18.05 2.26
C GLY A 90 -14.70 -18.53 3.34
N GLN A 91 -14.06 -17.64 4.10
CA GLN A 91 -13.18 -17.97 5.22
C GLN A 91 -13.84 -17.68 6.57
N CYS A 92 -14.49 -16.53 6.68
CA CYS A 92 -15.12 -16.08 7.90
C CYS A 92 -16.41 -15.30 7.61
N LEU A 93 -17.17 -15.03 8.68
CA LEU A 93 -18.34 -14.19 8.68
C LEU A 93 -18.02 -12.81 9.27
N LEU A 94 -18.53 -11.78 8.63
CA LEU A 94 -18.44 -10.41 9.10
C LEU A 94 -19.82 -9.74 9.02
N LYS A 95 -20.16 -9.01 10.08
CA LYS A 95 -21.36 -8.18 10.12
C LYS A 95 -20.98 -6.77 9.70
N PHE A 96 -21.35 -6.38 8.49
CA PHE A 96 -21.17 -5.01 8.01
C PHE A 96 -22.27 -4.11 8.55
N GLU A 97 -21.92 -2.86 8.85
CA GLU A 97 -22.88 -1.85 9.31
C GLU A 97 -24.01 -1.59 8.32
N SER A 98 -23.73 -1.73 7.01
CA SER A 98 -24.73 -1.61 5.95
C SER A 98 -24.32 -2.37 4.69
N ARG A 99 -25.27 -2.55 3.76
CA ARG A 99 -24.96 -3.00 2.39
C ARG A 99 -23.99 -2.06 1.67
N CYS A 100 -24.08 -0.76 1.96
CA CYS A 100 -23.21 0.24 1.37
C CYS A 100 -21.76 0.09 1.86
N SER A 101 -21.53 -0.10 3.16
CA SER A 101 -20.16 -0.29 3.68
C SER A 101 -19.52 -1.59 3.19
N MET A 102 -20.31 -2.65 3.01
CA MET A 102 -19.87 -3.88 2.34
C MET A 102 -19.49 -3.64 0.87
N ALA A 103 -20.28 -2.87 0.12
CA ALA A 103 -19.97 -2.54 -1.27
C ALA A 103 -18.69 -1.69 -1.38
N ALA A 104 -18.50 -0.73 -0.48
CA ALA A 104 -17.29 0.07 -0.38
C ALA A 104 -16.06 -0.78 -0.07
N TYR A 105 -16.20 -1.75 0.83
CA TYR A 105 -15.16 -2.72 1.11
C TYR A 105 -14.82 -3.55 -0.14
N ASN A 106 -15.83 -4.14 -0.80
CA ASN A 106 -15.63 -4.99 -1.98
C ASN A 106 -15.01 -4.24 -3.15
N CYS A 107 -15.34 -2.95 -3.31
CA CYS A 107 -14.72 -2.08 -4.31
C CYS A 107 -13.21 -1.92 -4.08
N ARG A 108 -12.80 -1.69 -2.81
CA ARG A 108 -11.39 -1.56 -2.43
C ARG A 108 -10.64 -2.90 -2.41
N ASN A 109 -11.36 -4.01 -2.23
CA ASN A 109 -10.78 -5.34 -2.04
C ASN A 109 -11.35 -6.36 -3.03
N PRO A 110 -11.16 -6.19 -4.35
CA PRO A 110 -11.76 -7.07 -5.37
C PRO A 110 -11.24 -8.52 -5.31
N GLN A 111 -10.08 -8.75 -4.68
CA GLN A 111 -9.49 -10.08 -4.52
C GLN A 111 -10.10 -10.90 -3.37
N LYS A 112 -10.76 -10.24 -2.41
CA LYS A 112 -11.35 -10.87 -1.21
C LYS A 112 -12.76 -10.32 -0.92
N PRO A 113 -13.71 -10.40 -1.88
CA PRO A 113 -15.03 -9.81 -1.68
C PRO A 113 -15.86 -10.61 -0.68
N PHE A 114 -16.74 -9.91 0.02
CA PHE A 114 -17.80 -10.52 0.83
C PHE A 114 -19.10 -10.60 0.03
N SER A 115 -19.84 -11.68 0.26
CA SER A 115 -21.18 -11.92 -0.27
C SER A 115 -22.18 -12.05 0.88
N ILE A 116 -23.37 -11.49 0.72
CA ILE A 116 -24.41 -11.50 1.76
C ILE A 116 -24.88 -12.94 2.00
N VAL A 117 -25.05 -13.28 3.27
CA VAL A 117 -25.63 -14.55 3.74
C VAL A 117 -26.78 -14.26 4.71
N GLU A 118 -27.46 -15.28 5.21
CA GLU A 118 -28.57 -15.10 6.15
C GLU A 118 -28.10 -14.41 7.45
N ASP A 119 -28.81 -13.37 7.89
CA ASP A 119 -28.37 -12.54 9.04
C ASP A 119 -28.11 -13.32 10.33
N HIS A 120 -28.88 -14.38 10.54
CA HIS A 120 -28.77 -15.22 11.74
C HIS A 120 -27.41 -15.94 11.84
N ARG A 121 -26.68 -16.05 10.74
CA ARG A 121 -25.33 -16.63 10.69
C ARG A 121 -24.35 -15.83 11.55
N CYS A 122 -24.37 -14.51 11.39
CA CYS A 122 -23.60 -13.58 12.23
C CYS A 122 -24.15 -13.42 13.65
N THR A 123 -25.07 -14.27 14.12
CA THR A 123 -25.54 -14.29 15.52
C THR A 123 -25.21 -15.60 16.22
N LYS A 124 -24.77 -16.62 15.48
CA LYS A 124 -24.40 -17.93 16.02
C LYS A 124 -22.94 -17.91 16.48
N ASP A 125 -22.70 -18.31 17.73
CA ASP A 125 -21.35 -18.29 18.32
C ASP A 125 -20.42 -19.38 17.77
N TRP A 126 -20.97 -20.40 17.12
CA TRP A 126 -20.20 -21.52 16.56
C TRP A 126 -19.75 -21.30 15.12
N GLU A 127 -20.25 -20.26 14.43
CA GLU A 127 -19.77 -19.95 13.08
C GLU A 127 -18.49 -19.12 13.13
N PRO A 128 -17.52 -19.38 12.22
CA PRO A 128 -16.24 -18.69 12.24
C PRO A 128 -16.42 -17.21 11.87
N ARG A 129 -16.27 -16.33 12.85
CA ARG A 129 -16.21 -14.87 12.64
C ARG A 129 -14.80 -14.46 12.25
N CYS A 130 -14.69 -13.37 11.50
CA CYS A 130 -13.39 -12.81 11.17
C CYS A 130 -12.68 -12.38 12.47
N LEU A 131 -11.43 -12.79 12.62
CA LEU A 131 -10.60 -12.42 13.77
C LEU A 131 -10.13 -10.99 13.61
N GLU A 132 -9.71 -10.38 14.72
CA GLU A 132 -9.12 -9.04 14.71
C GLU A 132 -7.88 -8.95 13.78
N SER A 133 -7.14 -10.05 13.61
CA SER A 133 -6.05 -10.13 12.63
C SER A 133 -6.54 -9.96 11.20
N ASP A 134 -7.69 -10.56 10.88
CA ASP A 134 -8.27 -10.55 9.54
C ASP A 134 -8.82 -9.16 9.25
N LEU A 135 -9.50 -8.53 10.22
CA LEU A 135 -10.01 -7.16 10.10
C LEU A 135 -8.90 -6.15 9.80
N ARG A 136 -7.76 -6.26 10.50
CA ARG A 136 -6.58 -5.44 10.20
C ARG A 136 -6.00 -5.66 8.81
N GLU A 137 -5.98 -6.91 8.33
CA GLU A 137 -5.56 -7.21 6.95
C GLU A 137 -6.53 -6.60 5.94
N PHE A 138 -7.81 -6.52 6.29
CA PHE A 138 -8.88 -5.97 5.48
C PHE A 138 -8.98 -4.44 5.54
N GLY A 139 -8.25 -3.78 6.45
CA GLY A 139 -8.34 -2.34 6.68
C GLY A 139 -9.70 -1.91 7.26
N LEU A 140 -10.27 -2.76 8.13
CA LEU A 140 -11.53 -2.56 8.84
C LEU A 140 -11.29 -2.40 10.35
#